data_AF-A0A2S7AEW1-F1
#
_entry.id   AF-A0A2S7AEW1-F1
#
_cell.length_a   1.000
_cell.length_b   1.000
_cell.length_c   1.000
_cell.angle_alpha   90.00
_cell.angle_beta   90.00
_cell.angle_gamma   90.00
#
_symmetry.space_group_name_H-M   'P 1'
#
loop_
_entity.id
_entity.type
_entity.pdbx_description
1 polymer ?
#
loop_
_entity_poly.entity_id
_entity_poly.type
_entity_poly.pdbx_seq_one_letter_code
_entity_poly.pdbx_strand_id
1 'polypeptide(L)'
;MLRSLFAIAAIVGLLAGCGRKGVTREDPARAVVVTPAPAVIAVPVRTYVQIEPRLTQRCPWVKNGTLEQVLDVSRGRKRCLEFYEANLDEISQVQGTPVGEGSP
;
A
#
# COMPACT_ATOMS: atom_id res chain seq x y z
N MET A 1 7.69 -6.01 -86.31
CA MET A 1 6.50 -5.44 -85.63
C MET A 1 6.17 -6.15 -84.30
N LEU A 2 6.36 -7.48 -84.18
CA LEU A 2 6.06 -8.23 -82.94
C LEU A 2 7.00 -7.92 -81.74
N ARG A 3 8.27 -7.56 -82.00
CA ARG A 3 9.25 -7.18 -80.96
C ARG A 3 8.90 -5.87 -80.24
N SER A 4 8.27 -4.93 -80.95
CA SER A 4 7.87 -3.62 -80.43
C SER A 4 6.70 -3.74 -79.45
N LEU A 5 5.80 -4.71 -79.67
CA LEU A 5 4.66 -5.00 -78.79
C LEU A 5 5.10 -5.59 -77.45
N PHE A 6 6.11 -6.47 -77.45
CA PHE A 6 6.68 -7.01 -76.21
C PHE A 6 7.38 -5.95 -75.35
N ALA A 7 8.09 -5.01 -75.98
CA ALA A 7 8.73 -3.90 -75.27
C ALA A 7 7.70 -2.99 -74.58
N ILE A 8 6.59 -2.67 -75.27
CA ILE A 8 5.52 -1.85 -74.72
C ILE A 8 4.82 -2.57 -73.56
N ALA A 9 4.53 -3.86 -73.68
CA ALA A 9 3.91 -4.64 -72.61
C ALA A 9 4.80 -4.72 -71.36
N ALA A 10 6.12 -4.85 -71.52
CA ALA A 10 7.06 -4.84 -70.41
C ALA A 10 7.12 -3.48 -69.69
N ILE A 11 7.10 -2.37 -70.44
CA ILE A 11 7.12 -1.01 -69.87
C ILE A 11 5.82 -0.71 -69.11
N VAL A 12 4.66 -1.14 -69.62
CA VAL A 12 3.37 -0.99 -68.91
C VAL A 12 3.33 -1.83 -67.64
N GLY A 13 3.91 -3.04 -67.66
CA GLY A 13 4.03 -3.89 -66.46
C GLY A 13 4.90 -3.27 -65.35
N LEU A 14 5.99 -2.59 -65.73
CA LEU A 14 6.87 -1.88 -64.79
C LEU A 14 6.21 -0.64 -64.17
N LEU A 15 5.35 0.08 -64.91
CA LEU A 15 4.62 1.24 -64.39
C LEU A 15 3.44 0.87 -63.47
N ALA A 16 2.88 -0.34 -63.60
CA ALA A 16 1.83 -0.83 -62.70
C ALA A 16 2.36 -1.31 -61.32
N GLY A 17 3.67 -1.41 -61.14
CA GLY A 17 4.31 -1.98 -59.95
C GLY A 17 4.58 -1.03 -58.77
N CYS A 18 4.41 0.29 -58.91
CA CYS A 18 4.81 1.26 -57.88
C CYS A 18 3.65 1.86 -57.05
N GLY A 19 2.58 1.09 -56.82
CA GLY A 19 1.38 1.58 -56.12
C GLY A 19 1.09 1.00 -54.75
N ARG A 20 1.91 0.09 -54.20
CA ARG A 20 1.59 -0.58 -52.93
C ARG A 20 2.79 -0.61 -51.98
N LYS A 21 3.22 0.57 -51.53
CA LYS A 21 3.88 0.70 -50.24
C LYS A 21 2.82 0.93 -49.17
N GLY A 22 2.77 -0.01 -48.22
CA GLY A 22 1.91 0.07 -47.05
C GLY A 22 2.14 1.35 -46.28
N VAL A 23 1.10 2.17 -46.20
CA VAL A 23 0.83 3.02 -45.05
C VAL A 23 -0.64 2.76 -44.76
N THR A 24 -0.92 1.82 -43.85
CA THR A 24 -2.19 1.83 -43.15
C THR A 24 -2.19 3.12 -42.35
N ARG A 25 -2.80 4.18 -42.92
CA ARG A 25 -3.18 5.35 -42.14
C ARG A 25 -4.01 4.81 -40.98
N GLU A 26 -3.50 4.93 -39.76
CA GLU A 26 -4.33 4.66 -38.59
C GLU A 26 -5.59 5.50 -38.76
N ASP A 27 -6.73 4.82 -38.82
CA ASP A 27 -8.01 5.48 -38.94
C ASP A 27 -8.20 6.35 -37.69
N PRO A 28 -8.26 7.69 -37.80
CA PRO A 28 -8.49 8.55 -36.64
C PRO A 28 -9.87 8.27 -36.01
N ALA A 29 -10.75 7.53 -36.69
CA ALA A 29 -12.04 7.08 -36.17
C ALA A 29 -11.98 5.72 -35.45
N ARG A 30 -10.81 5.07 -35.33
CA ARG A 30 -10.68 3.88 -34.49
C ARG A 30 -10.86 4.30 -33.03
N ALA A 31 -12.03 3.98 -32.47
CA ALA A 31 -12.34 4.27 -31.08
C ALA A 31 -11.26 3.68 -30.16
N VAL A 32 -10.45 4.55 -29.58
CA VAL A 32 -9.56 4.18 -28.48
C VAL A 32 -10.48 3.83 -27.33
N VAL A 33 -10.55 2.55 -26.98
CA VAL A 33 -11.29 2.10 -25.80
C VAL A 33 -10.53 2.59 -24.58
N VAL A 34 -10.91 3.77 -24.09
CA VAL A 34 -10.43 4.28 -22.81
C VAL A 34 -11.16 3.48 -21.74
N THR A 35 -10.45 2.56 -21.08
CA THR A 35 -10.98 1.91 -19.88
C THR A 35 -11.28 2.98 -18.84
N PRO A 36 -12.50 3.01 -18.27
CA PRO A 36 -12.83 3.99 -17.25
C PRO A 36 -11.89 3.82 -16.04
N ALA A 37 -11.59 4.93 -15.38
CA ALA A 37 -10.78 4.92 -14.17
C ALA A 37 -11.42 3.95 -13.13
N PRO A 38 -10.60 3.23 -12.35
CA PRO A 38 -11.11 2.30 -11.35
C PRO A 38 -11.99 3.05 -10.33
N ALA A 39 -13.09 2.42 -9.92
CA ALA A 39 -13.97 2.96 -8.90
C ALA A 39 -13.24 3.04 -7.56
N VAL A 40 -13.14 4.23 -6.98
CA VAL A 40 -12.60 4.44 -5.64
C VAL A 40 -13.68 4.11 -4.63
N ILE A 41 -13.46 3.08 -3.81
CA ILE A 41 -14.33 2.72 -2.70
C ILE A 41 -13.69 3.23 -1.42
N ALA A 42 -14.36 4.17 -0.73
CA ALA A 42 -13.91 4.63 0.58
C ALA A 42 -14.15 3.52 1.62
N VAL A 43 -13.06 2.97 2.15
CA VAL A 43 -13.11 2.01 3.26
C VAL A 43 -12.94 2.77 4.57
N PRO A 44 -13.89 2.70 5.52
CA PRO A 44 -13.75 3.38 6.80
C PRO A 44 -12.63 2.73 7.62
N VAL A 45 -11.57 3.49 7.89
CA VAL A 45 -10.49 3.09 8.80
C VAL A 45 -10.78 3.71 10.16
N ARG A 46 -10.90 2.87 11.20
CA ARG A 46 -11.08 3.33 12.58
C ARG A 46 -9.73 3.72 13.15
N THR A 47 -9.61 4.96 13.60
CA THR A 47 -8.42 5.46 14.30
C THR A 47 -8.69 5.47 15.80
N TYR A 48 -7.74 4.98 16.59
CA TYR A 48 -7.86 4.85 18.05
C TYR A 48 -6.84 5.73 18.77
N VAL A 49 -7.21 6.16 19.98
CA VAL A 49 -6.30 6.90 20.87
C VAL A 49 -5.10 6.02 21.22
N GLN A 50 -3.91 6.60 21.21
CA GLN A 50 -2.69 5.90 21.58
C GLN A 50 -2.58 5.76 23.10
N ILE A 51 -2.05 4.63 23.57
CA ILE A 51 -1.70 4.45 24.98
C ILE A 51 -0.38 5.15 25.25
N GLU A 52 -0.29 5.97 26.30
CA GLU A 52 0.96 6.66 26.65
C GLU A 52 2.10 5.66 26.91
N PRO A 53 3.32 5.87 26.34
CA PRO A 53 4.44 4.95 26.51
C PRO A 53 4.83 4.65 27.96
N ARG A 54 4.59 5.60 28.88
CA ARG A 54 4.85 5.40 30.32
C ARG A 54 4.04 4.25 30.93
N LEU A 55 2.82 4.02 30.42
CA LEU A 55 1.90 3.02 30.98
C LEU A 55 2.31 1.59 30.64
N THR A 56 3.04 1.41 29.54
CA THR A 56 3.57 0.11 29.09
C THR A 56 5.02 -0.11 29.51
N GLN A 57 5.61 0.82 30.25
CA GLN A 57 7.00 0.72 30.69
C GLN A 57 7.17 -0.45 31.67
N ARG A 58 8.28 -1.17 31.54
CA ARG A 58 8.61 -2.28 32.44
C ARG A 58 9.17 -1.75 33.75
N CYS A 59 8.61 -2.21 34.86
CA CYS A 59 9.16 -1.93 36.19
C CYS A 59 10.45 -2.75 36.40
N PRO A 60 11.55 -2.13 36.86
CA PRO A 60 12.78 -2.85 37.17
C PRO A 60 12.65 -3.55 38.53
N TRP A 61 12.39 -4.86 38.54
CA TRP A 61 12.55 -5.68 39.76
C TRP A 61 13.59 -6.78 39.59
N VAL A 62 14.24 -7.10 40.70
CA VAL A 62 15.17 -8.23 40.79
C VAL A 62 14.36 -9.53 40.81
N LYS A 63 14.61 -10.40 39.82
CA LYS A 63 13.88 -11.66 39.70
C LYS A 63 14.17 -12.58 40.88
N ASN A 64 15.42 -12.81 41.26
CA ASN A 64 15.80 -13.70 42.37
C ASN A 64 16.91 -13.04 43.20
N GLY A 65 17.00 -13.37 44.49
CA GLY A 65 18.08 -12.95 45.38
C GLY A 65 18.50 -14.06 46.33
N THR A 66 19.53 -13.82 47.14
CA THR A 66 19.95 -14.74 48.19
C THR A 66 18.91 -14.80 49.33
N LEU A 67 19.08 -15.76 50.25
CA LEU A 67 18.22 -15.87 51.44
C LEU A 67 18.21 -14.57 52.27
N GLU A 68 19.36 -13.87 52.37
CA GLU A 68 19.43 -12.59 53.08
C GLU A 68 18.64 -11.47 52.37
N GLN A 69 18.42 -11.59 51.05
CA GLN A 69 17.78 -10.56 50.22
C GLN A 69 16.28 -10.77 50.02
N VAL A 70 15.68 -11.82 50.60
CA VAL A 70 14.28 -12.22 50.36
C VAL A 70 13.30 -11.08 50.64
N LEU A 71 13.53 -10.31 51.70
CA LEU A 71 12.64 -9.20 52.06
C LEU A 71 12.68 -8.07 51.03
N ASP A 72 13.86 -7.68 50.57
CA ASP A 72 14.03 -6.60 49.60
C ASP A 72 13.48 -7.01 48.22
N VAL A 73 13.75 -8.24 47.79
CA VAL A 73 13.20 -8.80 46.54
C VAL A 73 11.67 -8.85 46.60
N SER A 74 11.09 -9.29 47.72
CA SER A 74 9.64 -9.39 47.89
C SER A 74 8.96 -8.01 47.89
N ARG A 75 9.56 -7.04 48.58
CA ARG A 75 9.07 -5.64 48.59
C ARG A 75 9.17 -4.99 47.21
N GLY A 76 10.29 -5.20 46.50
CA GLY A 76 10.47 -4.71 45.14
C GLY A 76 9.43 -5.28 44.17
N ARG A 77 9.16 -6.58 44.24
CA ARG A 77 8.11 -7.23 43.44
C ARG A 77 6.72 -6.65 43.74
N LYS A 78 6.38 -6.47 45.02
CA LYS A 78 5.10 -5.87 45.42
C LYS A 78 4.93 -4.47 44.81
N ARG A 79 5.95 -3.61 44.93
CA ARG A 79 5.92 -2.25 44.36
C ARG A 79 5.72 -2.28 42.84
N CYS A 80 6.39 -3.19 42.13
CA CYS A 80 6.21 -3.31 40.69
C CYS A 80 4.84 -3.87 40.29
N LEU A 81 4.24 -4.75 41.10
CA LEU A 81 2.87 -5.20 40.88
C LEU A 81 1.89 -4.04 41.01
N GLU A 82 1.98 -3.27 42.10
CA GLU A 82 1.14 -2.08 42.32
C GLU A 82 1.27 -1.05 41.18
N PHE A 83 2.49 -0.85 40.67
CA PHE A 83 2.73 0.00 39.50
C PHE A 83 1.99 -0.51 38.25
N TYR A 84 2.00 -1.81 37.98
CA TYR A 84 1.30 -2.34 36.82
C TYR A 84 -0.21 -2.32 36.95
N GLU A 85 -0.75 -2.64 38.14
CA GLU A 85 -2.19 -2.56 38.39
C GLU A 85 -2.69 -1.13 38.14
N ALA A 86 -2.00 -0.11 38.66
CA ALA A 86 -2.33 1.28 38.41
C ALA A 86 -2.26 1.66 36.92
N ASN A 87 -1.24 1.19 36.21
CA ASN A 87 -1.13 1.45 34.77
C ASN A 87 -2.23 0.74 33.97
N LEU A 88 -2.61 -0.48 34.35
CA LEU A 88 -3.70 -1.22 33.71
C LEU A 88 -5.04 -0.50 33.91
N ASP A 89 -5.28 0.05 35.10
CA ASP A 89 -6.44 0.88 35.38
C ASP A 89 -6.49 2.11 34.48
N GLU A 90 -5.37 2.84 34.32
CA GLU A 90 -5.28 3.98 33.41
C GLU A 90 -5.48 3.56 31.93
N ILE A 91 -4.86 2.46 31.50
CA ILE A 91 -5.02 1.93 30.13
C ILE A 91 -6.48 1.59 29.87
N SER A 92 -7.19 1.00 30.83
CA SER A 92 -8.59 0.59 30.67
C SER A 92 -9.53 1.76 30.37
N GLN A 93 -9.17 2.98 30.76
CA GLN A 93 -9.95 4.18 30.52
C GLN A 93 -9.79 4.71 29.09
N VAL A 94 -8.66 4.41 28.43
CA VAL A 94 -8.31 4.95 27.10
C VAL A 94 -8.42 3.89 26.01
N GLN A 95 -8.13 2.62 26.32
CA GLN A 95 -8.06 1.54 25.34
C GLN A 95 -9.38 1.37 24.59
N GLY A 96 -9.30 1.34 23.25
CA GLY A 96 -10.47 1.17 22.39
C GLY A 96 -11.29 2.44 22.17
N THR A 97 -10.89 3.57 22.76
CA THR A 97 -11.51 4.87 22.50
C THR A 97 -11.22 5.30 21.06
N PRO A 98 -12.24 5.50 20.20
CA PRO A 98 -12.04 6.04 18.87
C PRO A 98 -11.57 7.49 18.98
N VAL A 99 -10.65 7.89 18.12
CA VAL A 99 -10.35 9.33 17.95
C VAL A 99 -11.63 9.98 17.44
N GLY A 100 -12.10 11.03 18.14
CA GLY A 100 -13.33 11.74 17.75
C GLY A 100 -13.29 12.16 16.29
N GLU A 101 -14.44 12.13 15.62
CA GLU A 101 -14.59 12.63 14.24
C GLU A 101 -14.42 14.16 14.23
N GLY A 102 -13.17 14.60 14.35
CA GLY A 102 -12.74 15.99 14.38
C GLY A 102 -11.52 16.17 13.49
N SER A 103 -11.79 16.16 12.18
CA SER A 103 -11.11 16.78 11.03
C SER A 103 -9.56 16.89 10.96
N PRO A 104 -8.94 16.66 9.77
CA PRO A 104 -7.97 17.62 9.25
C PRO A 104 -8.62 18.95 8.85
#